data_AF-A0A7U6QN96-F1
#
_entry.id   AF-A0A7U6QN96-F1
#
_cell.length_a   1.000
_cell.length_b   1.000
_cell.length_c   1.000
_cell.angle_alpha   90.00
_cell.angle_beta   90.00
_cell.angle_gamma   90.00
#
_symmetry.space_group_name_H-M   'P 1'
#
loop_
_entity.id
_entity.type
_entity.pdbx_description
1 polymer ?
#
loop_
_entity_poly.entity_id
_entity_poly.type
_entity_poly.pdbx_seq_one_letter_code
_entity_poly.pdbx_strand_id
1 'polypeptide(L)' 'MSGIHTIAFDTEQDIYWYDDTVLPYHPNALTLRAISTDGTRYQQTYYSIGGGFVINKEDATDPDEDHASPTIDSVPYPF' A
#
# COMPACT_ATOMS: atom_id res chain seq x y z
N MET A 1 2.87 2.33 19.44
CA MET A 1 2.51 3.76 19.46
C MET A 1 3.37 4.48 18.45
N SER A 2 2.76 5.07 17.42
CA SER A 2 3.44 6.00 16.51
C SER A 2 3.50 7.39 17.16
N GLY A 3 4.35 8.30 16.65
CA GLY A 3 4.38 9.72 17.09
C GLY A 3 5.24 10.04 18.31
N ILE A 4 6.06 9.10 18.78
CA ILE A 4 6.98 9.29 19.93
C ILE A 4 8.42 9.66 19.52
N HIS A 5 8.74 9.53 18.24
CA HIS A 5 10.07 9.77 17.70
C HIS A 5 9.96 10.67 16.48
N THR A 6 10.61 11.83 16.52
CA THR A 6 10.67 12.77 15.40
C THR A 6 11.86 12.41 14.52
N ILE A 7 11.64 12.37 13.22
CA ILE A 7 12.69 12.21 12.21
C ILE A 7 12.79 13.50 11.40
N ALA A 8 13.97 13.76 10.84
CA ALA A 8 14.09 14.77 9.79
C ALA A 8 13.22 14.33 8.60
N PHE A 9 12.42 15.25 8.07
CA PHE A 9 11.58 15.04 6.91
C PHE A 9 11.58 16.31 6.07
N ASP A 10 12.02 16.20 4.83
CA ASP A 10 12.04 17.26 3.84
C ASP A 10 11.09 16.85 2.70
N THR A 11 9.98 17.57 2.55
CA THR A 11 8.98 17.27 1.53
C THR A 11 9.52 17.25 0.10
N GLU A 12 10.53 18.07 -0.20
CA GLU A 12 11.11 18.14 -1.55
C GLU A 12 12.01 16.94 -1.86
N GLN A 13 12.57 16.30 -0.83
CA GLN A 13 13.49 15.17 -0.97
C GLN A 13 12.86 13.82 -0.64
N ASP A 14 11.85 13.80 0.24
CA ASP A 14 11.29 12.57 0.79
C ASP A 14 9.96 12.17 0.12
N ILE A 15 9.30 13.11 -0.59
CA ILE A 15 8.11 12.82 -1.39
C ILE A 15 8.48 12.82 -2.87
N TYR A 16 8.27 11.67 -3.52
CA TYR A 16 8.46 11.50 -4.94
C TYR A 16 7.12 11.28 -5.63
N TRP A 17 6.79 12.17 -6.57
CA TRP A 17 5.62 12.04 -7.42
C TRP A 17 6.01 11.33 -8.72
N TYR A 18 5.25 10.30 -9.08
CA TYR A 18 5.43 9.54 -10.31
C TYR A 18 4.14 9.58 -11.12
N ASP A 19 3.77 10.77 -11.58
CA ASP A 19 2.52 11.08 -12.28
C ASP A 19 2.37 10.32 -13.61
N ASP A 20 3.47 10.07 -14.29
CA ASP A 20 3.50 9.30 -15.55
C ASP A 20 3.66 7.77 -15.35
N THR A 21 3.68 7.29 -14.10
CA THR A 21 3.88 5.86 -13.80
C THR A 21 2.64 5.25 -13.18
N VAL A 22 2.10 4.23 -13.84
CA VAL A 22 1.02 3.39 -13.30
C VAL A 22 1.57 2.00 -13.07
N LEU A 23 1.42 1.49 -11.84
CA LEU A 23 1.81 0.11 -11.54
C LEU A 23 0.77 -0.88 -12.10
N PRO A 24 1.17 -2.11 -12.47
CA PRO A 24 0.30 -3.04 -13.20
C PRO A 24 -1.00 -3.42 -12.49
N TYR A 25 -1.02 -3.41 -11.15
CA TYR A 25 -2.17 -3.87 -10.37
C TYR A 25 -3.26 -2.81 -10.20
N HIS A 26 -2.91 -1.63 -9.69
CA HIS A 26 -3.88 -0.56 -9.42
C HIS A 26 -3.21 0.82 -9.55
N PRO A 27 -3.90 1.84 -10.11
CA PRO A 27 -3.30 3.17 -10.33
C PRO A 27 -2.99 3.92 -9.03
N ASN A 28 -3.75 3.68 -7.96
CA ASN A 28 -3.51 4.33 -6.66
C ASN A 28 -2.48 3.55 -5.84
N ALA A 29 -1.21 3.66 -6.21
CA ALA A 29 -0.10 3.01 -5.50
C ALA A 29 0.71 4.00 -4.66
N LEU A 30 1.19 3.54 -3.49
CA LEU A 30 2.11 4.27 -2.62
C LEU A 30 3.23 3.35 -2.17
N THR A 31 4.49 3.78 -2.33
CA THR A 31 5.64 3.07 -1.77
C THR A 31 6.20 3.83 -0.57
N LEU A 32 6.24 3.18 0.58
CA LEU A 32 6.91 3.70 1.78
C LEU A 32 8.33 3.15 1.85
N ARG A 33 9.29 4.01 2.17
CA ARG A 33 10.69 3.65 2.40
C ARG A 33 11.13 4.10 3.77
N ALA A 34 11.86 3.26 4.48
CA ALA A 34 12.47 3.59 5.76
C ALA A 34 13.96 3.21 5.75
N ILE A 35 14.79 4.08 6.31
CA ILE A 35 16.23 3.86 6.45
C ILE A 35 16.55 3.96 7.94
N SER A 36 17.07 2.88 8.50
CA SER A 36 17.51 2.79 9.89
C SER A 36 18.89 3.46 10.08
N THR A 37 19.24 3.78 11.31
CA THR A 37 20.52 4.42 11.67
C THR A 37 21.75 3.57 11.34
N ASP A 38 21.58 2.25 11.28
CA ASP A 38 22.61 1.29 10.83
C ASP A 38 22.71 1.18 9.30
N GLY A 39 21.86 1.91 8.56
CA GLY A 39 21.80 1.89 7.10
C GLY A 39 20.88 0.81 6.54
N THR A 40 20.23 0.00 7.37
CA THR A 40 19.24 -0.99 6.91
C THR A 40 18.07 -0.28 6.22
N ARG A 41 17.65 -0.80 5.06
CA ARG A 41 16.58 -0.21 4.24
C ARG A 41 15.38 -1.14 4.20
N TYR A 42 14.21 -0.57 4.42
CA TYR A 42 12.92 -1.22 4.27
C TYR A 42 12.12 -0.49 3.19
N GLN A 43 11.37 -1.25 2.41
CA GLN A 43 10.45 -0.70 1.42
C GLN A 43 9.22 -1.58 1.33
N GLN A 44 8.04 -0.96 1.26
CA GLN A 44 6.81 -1.67 0.98
C GLN A 44 5.88 -0.84 0.09
N THR A 45 5.24 -1.49 -0.87
CA THR A 45 4.27 -0.87 -1.79
C THR A 45 2.85 -1.28 -1.41
N TYR A 46 1.94 -0.32 -1.41
CA TYR A 46 0.53 -0.48 -1.08
C TYR A 46 -0.35 0.03 -2.21
N TYR A 47 -1.53 -0.55 -2.35
CA TYR A 47 -2.53 -0.18 -3.35
C TYR A 47 -3.85 0.13 -2.67
N SER A 48 -4.41 1.32 -2.92
CA SER A 48 -5.77 1.65 -2.49
C SER A 48 -6.78 1.26 -3.57
N ILE A 49 -7.54 0.19 -3.32
CA ILE A 49 -8.40 -0.48 -4.32
C ILE A 49 -9.87 -0.01 -4.30
N GLY A 50 -10.18 1.05 -3.54
CA GLY A 50 -11.53 1.60 -3.41
C GLY A 50 -12.26 1.15 -2.14
N GLY A 51 -13.36 1.83 -1.79
CA GLY A 51 -14.14 1.53 -0.58
C GLY A 51 -13.42 1.76 0.76
N GLY A 52 -12.22 2.33 0.75
CA GLY A 52 -11.35 2.48 1.93
C GLY A 52 -10.40 1.29 2.15
N PHE A 53 -10.40 0.29 1.27
CA PHE A 53 -9.52 -0.87 1.36
C PHE A 53 -8.13 -0.58 0.77
N VAL A 54 -7.11 -1.17 1.40
CA VAL A 54 -5.70 -1.08 1.00
C VAL A 54 -5.07 -2.46 1.14
N ILE A 55 -4.33 -2.89 0.13
CA ILE A 55 -3.55 -4.13 0.15
C ILE A 55 -2.07 -3.86 -0.08
N ASN A 56 -1.20 -4.81 0.30
CA ASN A 56 0.22 -4.73 0.02
C ASN A 56 0.55 -5.30 -1.36
N LYS A 57 1.83 -5.29 -1.75
CA LYS A 57 2.26 -5.78 -3.06
C LYS A 57 2.26 -7.29 -3.18
N GLU A 58 2.54 -7.99 -2.10
CA GLU A 58 2.51 -9.45 -2.06
C GLU A 58 1.10 -9.96 -2.36
N ASP A 59 0.10 -9.43 -1.65
CA ASP A 59 -1.33 -9.67 -1.83
C ASP A 59 -1.77 -9.36 -3.27
N ALA A 60 -1.34 -8.21 -3.83
CA ALA A 60 -1.65 -7.80 -5.20
C ALA A 60 -1.11 -8.75 -6.28
N THR A 61 -0.14 -9.60 -5.95
CA THR A 61 0.46 -10.58 -6.86
C THR A 61 -0.01 -12.01 -6.60
N ASP A 62 -0.83 -12.22 -5.57
CA ASP A 62 -1.43 -13.52 -5.30
C ASP A 62 -2.62 -13.74 -6.25
N PRO A 63 -2.55 -14.73 -7.17
CA PRO A 63 -3.62 -15.00 -8.12
C PRO A 63 -4.87 -15.62 -7.47
N ASP A 64 -4.79 -16.09 -6.22
CA ASP A 64 -5.83 -16.88 -5.57
C ASP A 64 -6.72 -16.07 -4.59
N GLU A 65 -6.40 -14.79 -4.31
CA GLU A 65 -7.19 -13.93 -3.41
C GLU A 65 -7.96 -12.81 -4.14
N ASP A 66 -9.30 -12.87 -4.09
CA ASP A 66 -10.17 -11.76 -4.53
C ASP A 66 -10.28 -10.72 -3.41
N HIS A 67 -9.34 -9.77 -3.39
CA HIS A 67 -9.31 -8.70 -2.39
C HIS A 67 -10.32 -7.56 -2.65
N ALA A 68 -11.02 -7.57 -3.79
CA ALA A 68 -11.96 -6.53 -4.16
C ALA A 68 -13.37 -6.73 -3.57
N SER A 69 -13.64 -7.92 -3.02
CA SER A 69 -14.93 -8.25 -2.42
C SER A 69 -14.79 -8.43 -0.90
N PRO A 70 -15.67 -7.81 -0.09
CA PRO A 70 -15.80 -8.25 1.29
C PRO A 70 -16.17 -9.74 1.28
N THR A 71 -15.46 -10.55 2.06
CA THR A 71 -15.79 -11.96 2.29
C THR A 71 -17.12 -12.01 3.04
N ILE A 72 -18.23 -11.97 2.32
CA ILE A 72 -19.55 -12.21 2.90
C ILE A 72 -19.78 -13.72 2.85
N ASP A 73 -19.43 -14.40 3.94
CA ASP A 73 -19.33 -15.86 4.04
C ASP A 73 -20.62 -16.65 3.74
N SER A 74 -21.76 -15.99 3.61
CA SER A 74 -22.97 -16.52 2.95
C SER A 74 -24.07 -15.48 3.08
N VAL A 75 -24.49 -14.90 1.96
CA VAL A 75 -25.81 -14.27 1.91
C VAL A 75 -26.85 -15.35 1.58
N PRO A 76 -27.96 -15.44 2.33
CA PRO A 76 -28.99 -16.46 2.10
C PRO A 76 -29.59 -16.44 0.69
N TYR A 77 -29.54 -15.30 0.01
CA TYR A 77 -30.03 -15.11 -1.35
C TYR A 77 -29.04 -14.22 -2.12
N PRO A 78 -28.06 -14.81 -2.83
CA PRO A 78 -27.23 -14.07 -3.78
C PRO A 78 -28.09 -13.63 -4.97
N PHE A 79 -27.70 -12.51 -5.60
CA PHE A 79 -28.31 -12.02 -6.83
C PHE A 79 -27.82 -12.77 -8.07
#